data_AF-A0A6I7FAF9-F1
#
_entry.id   AF-A0A6I7FAF9-F1
#
_cell.length_a   1.000
_cell.length_b   1.000
_cell.length_c   1.000
_cell.angle_alpha   90.00
_cell.angle_beta   90.00
_cell.angle_gamma   90.00
#
_symmetry.space_group_name_H-M   'P 1'
#
loop_
_entity.id
_entity.type
_entity.pdbx_description
1 polymer ?
#
loop_
_entity_poly.entity_id
_entity_poly.type
_entity_poly.pdbx_seq_one_letter_code
_entity_poly.pdbx_strand_id
1 'polypeptide(L)' 'MSDNPVTIQRNRLDVAMELTQLHIKQFHILEEEEIPGIYAQYYALAHCLQKDSQKLHEFLPQEIRNKLYK' A
#
# COMPACT_ATOMS: atom_id res chain seq x y z
N MET A 1 20.95 -17.13 20.79
CA MET A 1 19.88 -17.49 19.83
C MET A 1 19.56 -16.22 19.07
N SER A 2 19.86 -16.19 17.78
CA SER A 2 19.58 -15.02 16.94
C SER A 2 18.14 -15.14 16.46
N ASP A 3 17.23 -14.40 17.09
CA ASP A 3 15.88 -14.23 16.58
C ASP A 3 15.98 -13.46 15.26
N ASN A 4 16.07 -14.20 14.15
CA ASN A 4 15.84 -13.62 12.84
C ASN A 4 14.40 -13.08 12.86
N PRO A 5 14.17 -11.77 12.63
CA PRO A 5 12.82 -11.29 12.52
C PRO A 5 12.16 -12.09 11.40
N VAL A 6 11.13 -12.85 11.73
CA VAL A 6 10.27 -13.50 10.74
C VAL A 6 9.75 -12.34 9.91
N THR A 7 10.34 -12.10 8.75
CA THR A 7 9.80 -11.16 7.78
C THR A 7 8.45 -11.74 7.41
N ILE A 8 7.39 -11.26 8.04
CA ILE A 8 6.02 -11.59 7.68
C ILE A 8 5.86 -11.04 6.26
N GLN A 9 6.12 -11.90 5.28
CA GLN A 9 5.82 -11.60 3.89
C GLN A 9 4.30 -11.64 3.77
N ARG A 10 3.66 -10.52 4.10
CA ARG A 10 2.22 -10.36 3.91
C ARG A 10 1.91 -10.59 2.44
N ASN A 11 0.92 -11.45 2.17
CA ASN A 11 0.46 -11.72 0.83
C ASN A 11 -0.07 -10.41 0.21
N ARG A 12 0.30 -10.13 -1.05
CA ARG A 12 -0.12 -8.92 -1.77
C ARG A 12 -1.65 -8.77 -1.83
N LEU A 13 -2.36 -9.89 -1.90
CA LEU A 13 -3.82 -9.91 -1.91
C LEU A 13 -4.39 -9.39 -0.58
N ASP A 14 -3.80 -9.84 0.54
CA ASP A 14 -4.22 -9.42 1.88
C ASP A 14 -3.93 -7.94 2.08
N VAL A 15 -2.75 -7.47 1.66
CA VAL A 15 -2.39 -6.04 1.72
C VAL A 15 -3.36 -5.19 0.89
N ALA A 16 -3.67 -5.61 -0.34
CA ALA A 16 -4.62 -4.89 -1.19
C ALA A 16 -6.03 -4.85 -0.57
N MET A 17 -6.47 -5.96 0.03
CA MET A 17 -7.76 -6.06 0.71
C MET A 17 -7.83 -5.15 1.94
N GLU A 18 -6.81 -5.18 2.80
CA GLU A 18 -6.72 -4.32 3.99
C GLU A 18 -6.76 -2.83 3.60
N LEU A 19 -5.99 -2.43 2.58
CA LEU A 19 -5.95 -1.05 2.09
C LEU A 19 -7.30 -0.61 1.50
N THR A 20 -7.98 -1.49 0.77
CA THR A 20 -9.31 -1.23 0.23
C THR A 20 -10.33 -1.01 1.35
N GLN A 21 -10.32 -1.88 2.36
CA GLN A 21 -11.19 -1.73 3.53
C GLN A 21 -10.90 -0.43 4.30
N LEU A 22 -9.63 -0.07 4.45
CA LEU A 22 -9.24 1.18 5.10
C LEU A 22 -9.73 2.40 4.30
N HIS A 23 -9.59 2.38 2.98
CA HIS A 23 -10.09 3.44 2.10
C HIS A 23 -11.59 3.60 2.23
N ILE A 24 -12.35 2.51 2.19
CA ILE A 24 -13.81 2.53 2.37
C ILE A 24 -14.18 3.19 3.71
N LYS A 25 -13.51 2.79 4.80
CA LYS A 25 -13.76 3.35 6.14
C LYS A 25 -13.40 4.83 6.24
N GLN A 26 -12.32 5.26 5.59
CA GLN A 26 -11.80 6.63 5.69
C GLN A 26 -12.61 7.60 4.83
N PHE A 27 -12.92 7.22 3.59
CA PHE A 27 -13.50 8.10 2.58
C PHE A 27 -14.99 7.87 2.32
N HIS A 28 -15.59 6.86 2.96
CA HIS A 28 -17.01 6.51 2.82
C HIS A 28 -17.43 6.39 1.35
N ILE A 29 -16.95 5.34 0.70
CA ILE A 29 -17.37 5.00 -0.67
C ILE A 29 -18.88 4.79 -0.68
N LEU A 30 -19.57 5.50 -1.58
CA LEU A 30 -21.03 5.51 -1.68
C LEU A 30 -21.54 4.46 -2.67
N GLU A 31 -20.71 4.07 -3.65
CA GLU A 31 -21.11 3.23 -4.78
C GLU A 31 -20.24 1.96 -4.83
N GLU A 32 -20.86 0.77 -4.84
CA GLU A 32 -20.15 -0.51 -4.83
C GLU A 32 -19.31 -0.71 -6.10
N GLU A 33 -19.66 -0.05 -7.20
CA GLU A 33 -18.97 -0.08 -8.48
C GLU A 33 -17.56 0.53 -8.42
N GLU A 34 -17.25 1.36 -7.42
CA GLU A 34 -15.93 1.97 -7.23
C GLU A 34 -14.92 1.03 -6.55
N ILE A 35 -15.42 0.04 -5.81
CA ILE A 35 -14.60 -0.89 -5.01
C ILE A 35 -13.60 -1.68 -5.88
N PRO A 36 -13.98 -2.25 -7.05
CA PRO A 36 -13.03 -2.97 -7.91
C PRO A 36 -11.87 -2.10 -8.39
N GLY A 37 -12.14 -0.83 -8.70
CA GLY A 37 -11.12 0.12 -9.15
C GLY A 37 -10.10 0.42 -8.04
N ILE A 38 -10.58 0.66 -6.84
CA ILE A 38 -9.75 0.97 -5.67
C ILE A 38 -8.94 -0.25 -5.24
N TYR A 39 -9.54 -1.44 -5.25
CA TYR A 39 -8.83 -2.69 -5.02
C TYR A 39 -7.71 -2.90 -6.05
N ALA A 40 -7.98 -2.67 -7.34
CA ALA A 40 -6.99 -2.82 -8.39
C ALA A 40 -5.81 -1.85 -8.21
N GLN A 41 -6.07 -0.60 -7.81
CA GLN A 41 -5.02 0.39 -7.52
C GLN A 41 -4.11 -0.06 -6.37
N TYR A 42 -4.70 -0.52 -5.25
CA TYR A 42 -3.92 -0.97 -4.11
C TYR A 42 -3.19 -2.30 -4.37
N TYR A 43 -3.77 -3.18 -5.17
CA TYR A 43 -3.09 -4.39 -5.62
C TYR A 43 -1.88 -4.09 -6.49
N ALA A 44 -2.03 -3.18 -7.46
CA ALA A 44 -0.92 -2.73 -8.31
C ALA A 44 0.19 -2.10 -7.46
N LEU A 45 -0.18 -1.26 -6.48
CA LEU A 45 0.77 -0.68 -5.53
C LEU A 45 1.51 -1.78 -4.75
N ALA A 46 0.79 -2.68 -4.07
CA ALA A 46 1.40 -3.78 -3.31
C ALA A 46 2.32 -4.66 -4.17
N HIS A 47 1.98 -4.86 -5.44
CA HIS A 47 2.80 -5.61 -6.38
C HIS A 47 4.10 -4.87 -6.76
N CYS A 48 4.03 -3.57 -7.04
CA CYS A 48 5.19 -2.75 -7.37
C CYS A 48 6.15 -2.63 -6.18
N LEU A 49 5.62 -2.37 -4.98
CA LEU A 49 6.43 -2.13 -3.79
C LEU A 49 7.16 -3.39 -3.29
N GLN A 50 6.62 -4.59 -3.55
CA GLN A 50 7.31 -5.84 -3.25
C GLN A 50 8.49 -6.10 -4.18
N LYS A 51 8.42 -5.64 -5.43
CA LYS A 51 9.52 -5.82 -6.41
C LYS A 51 10.65 -4.81 -6.22
N ASP A 52 10.32 -3.59 -5.78
CA ASP A 52 11.28 -2.50 -5.74
C ASP A 52 10.90 -1.48 -4.65
N SER A 53 11.19 -1.83 -3.40
CA SER A 53 10.88 -0.97 -2.25
C SER A 53 11.61 0.37 -2.31
N GLN A 54 12.72 0.44 -3.05
CA GLN A 54 13.42 1.70 -3.29
C GLN A 54 12.50 2.66 -4.03
N LYS A 55 11.66 2.25 -4.98
CA LYS A 55 10.78 3.16 -5.72
C LYS A 55 9.62 3.76 -4.93
N LEU A 56 9.39 3.36 -3.66
CA LEU A 56 8.36 3.97 -2.81
C LEU A 56 8.50 5.49 -2.71
N HIS A 57 9.74 5.99 -2.62
CA HIS A 57 9.97 7.42 -2.51
C HIS A 57 9.46 8.15 -3.75
N GLU A 58 9.45 7.52 -4.92
CA GLU A 58 8.93 8.08 -6.18
C GLU A 58 7.41 8.23 -6.22
N PHE A 59 6.67 7.62 -5.30
CA PHE A 59 5.23 7.78 -5.16
C PHE A 59 4.83 8.82 -4.10
N LEU A 60 5.78 9.28 -3.28
CA LEU A 60 5.50 10.32 -2.29
C LEU A 60 5.36 11.69 -2.98
N PRO A 61 4.39 12.53 -2.59
CA PRO A 61 4.36 13.93 -2.97
C PRO A 61 5.69 14.63 -2.64
N GLN A 62 6.09 15.60 -3.45
CA GLN A 62 7.39 16.27 -3.29
C GLN A 62 7.52 16.92 -1.91
N GLU A 63 6.42 17.44 -1.33
CA GLU A 63 6.46 18.03 0.01
C GLU A 63 6.79 17.01 1.10
N ILE A 64 6.37 15.75 0.94
CA ILE A 64 6.65 14.68 1.91
C ILE A 64 8.10 14.19 1.76
N ARG A 65 8.59 14.05 0.52
CA ARG A 65 10.00 13.67 0.28
C ARG A 65 10.96 14.67 0.93
N ASN A 66 10.72 15.96 0.75
CA ASN A 66 11.58 17.01 1.30
C ASN A 66 11.63 17.01 2.84
N LYS A 67 10.63 16.43 3.52
CA LYS A 67 10.59 16.32 4.99
C LYS A 67 11.29 15.08 5.54
N LEU A 68 11.31 13.98 4.79
CA LEU A 68 11.87 12.70 5.23
C LEU A 68 13.38 12.57 4.98
N TYR A 69 13.92 13.26 3.97
CA TYR A 69 15.33 13.17 3.57
C TYR A 69 16.17 14.38 3.99
N LYS A 70 15.87 14.95 5.17
CA LYS A 70 16.59 16.11 5.72
C LYS A 70 17.62 15.70 6.75
#